data_AF-A0A926XMK2-F1
#
_entry.id   AF-A0A926XMK2-F1
#
_cell.length_a   1.000
_cell.length_b   1.000
_cell.length_c   1.000
_cell.angle_alpha   90.00
_cell.angle_beta   90.00
_cell.angle_gamma   90.00
#
_symmetry.space_group_name_H-M   'P 1'
#
loop_
_entity.id
_entity.type
_entity.pdbx_description
1 polymer ?
#
loop_
_entity_poly.entity_id
_entity_poly.type
_entity_poly.pdbx_seq_one_letter_code
_entity_poly.pdbx_strand_id
1 'polypeptide(L)'
;MPGGWKLEFIQRIEEEQTKQKYEIEQLQFLIESFVTESELNILKKLMSSEPFLVKVDNTSHFFSNELDRLRRLGLIANPQGKGRATLLINDGKSREVKEHFYITPKGESYLKFRRERRVEPFEDSARARD
;
A
#
# COMPACT_ATOMS: atom_id res chain seq x y z
N MET A 1 -24.86 -11.59 45.25
CA MET A 1 -25.49 -10.67 44.29
C MET A 1 -25.05 -11.03 42.87
N PRO A 2 -25.92 -10.97 41.84
CA PRO A 2 -25.66 -11.51 40.50
C PRO A 2 -24.74 -10.66 39.60
N GLY A 3 -23.86 -9.82 40.17
CA GLY A 3 -23.11 -8.80 39.42
C GLY A 3 -21.65 -9.13 39.07
N GLY A 4 -21.00 -10.03 39.82
CA GLY A 4 -19.57 -10.33 39.64
C GLY A 4 -19.24 -10.93 38.27
N TRP A 5 -20.06 -11.88 37.82
CA TRP A 5 -19.91 -12.51 36.50
C TRP A 5 -20.06 -11.53 35.33
N LYS A 6 -20.88 -10.47 35.48
CA LYS A 6 -21.07 -9.45 34.44
C LYS A 6 -19.86 -8.51 34.34
N LEU A 7 -19.23 -8.20 35.48
CA LEU A 7 -18.02 -7.38 35.51
C LEU A 7 -16.81 -8.13 34.93
N GLU A 8 -16.61 -9.40 35.31
CA GLU A 8 -15.57 -10.25 34.73
C GLU A 8 -15.73 -10.44 33.22
N PHE A 9 -16.98 -10.58 32.75
CA PHE A 9 -17.29 -10.68 31.33
C PHE A 9 -16.94 -9.41 30.56
N ILE A 10 -17.29 -8.23 31.10
CA ILE A 10 -16.96 -6.93 30.47
C ILE A 10 -15.43 -6.74 30.42
N GLN A 11 -14.73 -7.04 31.50
CA GLN A 11 -13.27 -6.95 31.55
C GLN A 11 -12.60 -7.84 30.49
N ARG A 12 -13.06 -9.08 30.32
CA ARG A 12 -12.54 -9.98 29.27
C ARG A 12 -12.78 -9.43 27.86
N ILE A 13 -13.95 -8.83 27.60
CA ILE A 13 -14.22 -8.20 26.30
C ILE A 13 -13.25 -7.04 26.05
N GLU A 14 -13.03 -6.18 27.05
CA GLU A 14 -12.10 -5.05 26.94
C GLU A 14 -10.65 -5.51 26.69
N GLU A 15 -10.22 -6.57 27.38
CA GLU A 15 -8.91 -7.19 27.17
C GLU A 15 -8.78 -7.77 25.75
N GLU A 16 -9.79 -8.51 25.27
CA GLU A 16 -9.81 -9.05 23.91
C GLU A 16 -9.81 -7.94 22.85
N GLN A 17 -10.62 -6.89 23.03
CA GLN A 17 -10.65 -5.75 22.12
C GLN A 17 -9.30 -5.02 22.08
N THR A 18 -8.65 -4.85 23.23
CA THR A 18 -7.32 -4.22 23.32
C THR A 18 -6.27 -5.05 22.59
N LYS A 19 -6.29 -6.37 22.78
CA LYS A 19 -5.38 -7.29 22.08
C LYS A 19 -5.61 -7.26 20.57
N GLN A 20 -6.86 -7.35 20.13
CA GLN A 20 -7.21 -7.27 18.70
C GLN A 20 -6.77 -5.94 18.08
N LYS A 21 -6.97 -4.83 18.79
CA LYS A 21 -6.51 -3.50 18.35
C LYS A 21 -4.99 -3.49 18.13
N TYR A 22 -4.22 -4.01 19.09
CA TYR A 22 -2.77 -4.07 18.99
C TYR A 22 -2.30 -4.96 17.82
N GLU A 23 -2.90 -6.13 17.64
CA GLU A 23 -2.60 -7.02 16.52
C GLU A 23 -2.91 -6.37 15.16
N ILE A 24 -4.03 -5.64 15.07
CA ILE A 24 -4.40 -4.86 13.88
C ILE A 24 -3.35 -3.77 13.63
N GLU A 25 -2.95 -3.00 14.65
CA GLU A 25 -1.93 -1.96 14.51
C GLU A 25 -0.59 -2.51 14.00
N GLN A 26 -0.16 -3.66 14.51
CA GLN A 26 1.04 -4.35 14.04
C GLN A 26 0.94 -4.77 12.56
N LEU A 27 -0.17 -5.43 12.19
CA LEU A 27 -0.39 -5.84 10.80
C LEU A 27 -0.40 -4.65 9.86
N GLN A 28 -1.03 -3.55 10.29
CA GLN A 28 -1.09 -2.36 9.47
C GLN A 28 0.29 -1.68 9.33
N PHE A 29 1.11 -1.63 10.37
CA PHE A 29 2.49 -1.16 10.30
C PHE A 29 3.33 -1.96 9.30
N LEU A 30 3.16 -3.29 9.29
CA LEU A 30 3.83 -4.18 8.34
C LEU A 30 3.38 -3.91 6.91
N ILE A 31 2.08 -3.71 6.68
CA ILE A 31 1.54 -3.40 5.34
C ILE A 31 2.11 -2.08 4.81
N GLU A 32 2.17 -1.03 5.64
CA GLU A 32 2.71 0.26 5.23
C GLU A 32 4.20 0.21 4.90
N SER A 33 4.94 -0.56 5.68
CA SER A 33 6.40 -0.68 5.54
C SER A 33 6.79 -1.62 4.39
N PHE A 34 5.83 -2.33 3.79
CA PHE A 34 6.09 -3.35 2.79
C PHE A 34 6.54 -2.78 1.44
N VAL A 35 6.02 -1.62 1.05
CA VAL A 35 6.35 -0.93 -0.21
C VAL A 35 6.75 0.49 0.11
N THR A 36 7.84 0.96 -0.50
CA THR A 36 8.32 2.33 -0.29
C THR A 36 7.34 3.36 -0.86
N GLU A 37 7.46 4.63 -0.47
CA GLU A 37 6.58 5.68 -0.99
C GLU A 37 6.69 5.85 -2.51
N SER A 38 7.90 5.74 -3.06
CA SER A 38 8.16 5.84 -4.50
C SER A 38 7.46 4.72 -5.26
N GLU A 39 7.62 3.48 -4.82
CA GLU A 39 6.95 2.32 -5.41
C GLU A 39 5.42 2.38 -5.25
N LEU A 40 4.92 2.89 -4.12
CA LEU A 40 3.50 3.12 -3.94
C LEU A 40 2.98 4.16 -4.94
N ASN A 41 3.75 5.21 -5.22
CA ASN A 41 3.40 6.20 -6.23
C ASN A 41 3.32 5.56 -7.64
N ILE A 42 4.23 4.64 -7.97
CA ILE A 42 4.15 3.85 -9.22
C ILE A 42 2.84 3.07 -9.28
N LEU A 43 2.49 2.33 -8.22
CA LEU A 43 1.24 1.55 -8.16
C LEU A 43 0.01 2.45 -8.34
N LYS A 44 -0.02 3.60 -7.67
CA LYS A 44 -1.11 4.58 -7.81
C LYS A 44 -1.21 5.13 -9.22
N LYS A 45 -0.09 5.50 -9.85
CA LYS A 45 -0.07 5.99 -11.23
C LYS A 45 -0.47 4.93 -12.23
N LEU A 46 -0.09 3.67 -12.04
CA LEU A 46 -0.56 2.56 -12.88
C LEU A 46 -2.08 2.39 -12.82
N MET A 47 -2.69 2.62 -11.65
CA MET A 47 -4.15 2.57 -11.45
C MET A 47 -4.91 3.84 -11.84
N SER A 48 -4.22 4.97 -12.01
CA SER A 48 -4.89 6.23 -12.34
C SER A 48 -5.40 6.22 -13.79
N SER A 49 -6.28 7.14 -14.14
CA SER A 49 -6.64 7.41 -15.54
C SER A 49 -5.62 8.32 -16.25
N GLU A 50 -4.69 8.94 -15.52
CA GLU A 50 -3.75 9.92 -16.05
C GLU A 50 -2.57 9.26 -16.78
N PRO A 51 -1.98 9.90 -17.81
CA PRO A 51 -0.76 9.39 -18.44
C PRO A 51 0.38 9.21 -17.43
N PHE A 52 1.14 8.13 -17.56
CA PHE A 52 2.34 7.87 -16.77
C PHE A 52 3.54 7.77 -17.71
N LEU A 53 4.03 8.93 -18.13
CA LEU A 53 5.16 9.04 -19.06
C LEU A 53 6.50 9.05 -18.31
N VAL A 54 7.48 8.31 -18.84
CA VAL A 54 8.88 8.32 -18.36
C VAL A 54 9.85 8.49 -19.52
N LYS A 55 10.96 9.17 -19.27
CA LYS A 55 12.08 9.34 -20.19
C LYS A 55 13.36 8.93 -19.48
N VAL A 56 14.29 8.33 -20.22
CA VAL A 56 15.58 7.94 -19.65
C VAL A 56 16.39 9.17 -19.21
N ASP A 57 16.88 9.09 -17.98
CA ASP A 57 17.67 10.11 -17.29
C ASP A 57 18.58 9.47 -16.21
N ASN A 58 19.24 10.30 -15.40
CA ASN A 58 20.16 9.83 -14.35
C ASN A 58 19.48 9.03 -13.23
N THR A 59 18.15 9.08 -13.12
CA THR A 59 17.36 8.39 -12.08
C THR A 59 16.74 7.08 -12.56
N SER A 60 16.83 6.79 -13.86
CA SER A 60 16.15 5.66 -14.50
C SER A 60 16.57 4.29 -13.95
N HIS A 61 17.78 4.18 -13.40
CA HIS A 61 18.24 2.94 -12.76
C HIS A 61 17.48 2.66 -11.44
N PHE A 62 17.17 3.69 -10.64
CA PHE A 62 16.35 3.55 -9.45
C PHE A 62 14.92 3.12 -9.82
N PHE A 63 14.31 3.82 -10.78
CA PHE A 63 12.98 3.49 -11.27
C PHE A 63 12.89 2.06 -11.84
N SER A 64 13.93 1.64 -12.58
CA SER A 64 14.06 0.26 -13.06
C SER A 64 14.07 -0.76 -11.92
N ASN A 65 14.79 -0.48 -10.83
CA ASN A 65 14.87 -1.37 -9.67
C ASN A 65 13.53 -1.47 -8.93
N GLU A 66 12.81 -0.36 -8.82
CA GLU A 66 11.46 -0.31 -8.23
C GLU A 66 10.47 -1.16 -9.05
N LEU A 67 10.48 -1.03 -10.38
CA LEU A 67 9.66 -1.87 -11.26
C LEU A 67 10.00 -3.36 -11.12
N ASP A 68 11.29 -3.70 -11.03
CA ASP A 68 11.72 -5.09 -10.83
C ASP A 68 11.27 -5.64 -9.46
N ARG A 69 11.40 -4.84 -8.39
CA ARG A 69 10.95 -5.24 -7.06
C ARG A 69 9.43 -5.42 -7.02
N LEU A 70 8.65 -4.46 -7.53
CA LEU A 70 7.20 -4.56 -7.62
C LEU A 70 6.74 -5.78 -8.41
N ARG A 71 7.45 -6.13 -9.49
CA ARG A 71 7.18 -7.33 -10.29
C ARG A 71 7.51 -8.61 -9.52
N ARG A 72 8.65 -8.68 -8.81
CA ARG A 72 9.01 -9.82 -7.95
C ARG A 72 8.01 -10.04 -6.81
N LEU A 73 7.45 -8.96 -6.27
CA LEU A 73 6.38 -9.00 -5.27
C LEU A 73 5.03 -9.45 -5.86
N GLY A 74 4.92 -9.48 -7.20
CA GLY A 74 3.70 -9.82 -7.92
C GLY A 74 2.62 -8.74 -7.87
N LEU A 75 2.99 -7.50 -7.54
CA LEU A 75 2.06 -6.37 -7.48
C LEU A 75 1.82 -5.75 -8.87
N ILE A 76 2.80 -5.88 -9.76
CA ILE A 76 2.69 -5.51 -11.18
C ILE A 76 3.16 -6.67 -12.05
N ALA A 77 2.74 -6.66 -13.30
CA ALA A 77 3.20 -7.58 -14.34
C ALA A 77 3.41 -6.81 -15.66
N ASN A 78 3.97 -7.49 -16.65
CA ASN A 78 4.25 -6.93 -17.97
C ASN A 78 3.65 -7.83 -19.06
N PRO A 79 3.15 -7.25 -20.17
CA PRO A 79 2.78 -8.03 -21.34
C PRO A 79 3.98 -8.78 -21.94
N GLN A 80 3.71 -9.80 -22.75
CA GLN A 80 4.76 -10.53 -23.47
C GLN A 80 5.56 -9.58 -24.37
N GLY A 81 6.89 -9.69 -24.34
CA GLY A 81 7.78 -8.85 -25.15
C GLY A 81 7.89 -7.39 -24.67
N LYS A 82 7.17 -7.01 -23.61
CA LYS A 82 7.24 -5.68 -22.99
C LYS A 82 7.90 -5.75 -21.62
N GLY A 83 8.46 -4.65 -21.17
CA GLY A 83 9.07 -4.50 -19.84
C GLY A 83 10.13 -3.42 -19.83
N ARG A 84 11.01 -3.46 -18.81
CA ARG A 84 12.02 -2.43 -18.54
C ARG A 84 12.88 -2.10 -19.76
N ALA A 85 13.40 -3.13 -20.44
CA ALA A 85 14.29 -2.98 -21.59
C ALA A 85 13.62 -2.23 -22.76
N THR A 86 12.32 -2.41 -22.95
CA THR A 86 11.55 -1.71 -24.00
C THR A 86 11.04 -0.34 -23.55
N LEU A 87 10.84 -0.14 -22.25
CA LEU A 87 10.36 1.13 -21.67
C LEU A 87 11.50 2.15 -21.57
N LEU A 88 12.66 1.71 -21.10
CA LEU A 88 13.81 2.55 -20.75
C LEU A 88 14.90 2.49 -21.82
N ILE A 89 14.52 2.49 -23.10
CA ILE A 89 15.47 2.67 -24.20
C ILE A 89 15.93 4.13 -24.21
N ASN A 90 17.24 4.35 -24.22
CA ASN A 90 17.85 5.68 -24.20
C ASN A 90 17.91 6.29 -25.61
N ASP A 91 16.75 6.64 -26.17
CA ASP A 91 16.60 7.30 -27.48
C ASP A 91 16.01 8.72 -27.36
N GLY A 92 16.01 9.28 -26.15
CA GLY A 92 15.52 10.63 -25.87
C GLY A 92 14.00 10.80 -25.87
N LYS A 93 13.23 9.73 -26.10
CA LYS A 93 11.76 9.76 -26.15
C LYS A 93 11.14 9.42 -24.79
N SER A 94 9.99 10.02 -24.52
CA SER A 94 9.12 9.61 -23.41
C SER A 94 8.26 8.42 -23.82
N ARG A 95 8.04 7.47 -22.91
CA ARG A 95 7.17 6.31 -23.12
C ARG A 95 6.16 6.16 -21.98
N GLU A 96 4.98 5.66 -22.31
CA GLU A 96 3.91 5.39 -21.37
C GLU A 96 4.18 4.08 -20.60
N VAL A 97 4.33 4.17 -19.28
CA VAL A 97 4.60 3.01 -18.42
C VAL A 97 3.48 1.98 -18.53
N LYS A 98 2.23 2.42 -18.69
CA LYS A 98 1.04 1.56 -18.78
C LYS A 98 1.01 0.66 -20.02
N GLU A 99 1.76 0.99 -21.07
CA GLU A 99 1.92 0.11 -22.24
C GLU A 99 2.92 -1.02 -21.99
N HIS A 100 3.71 -0.93 -20.92
CA HIS A 100 4.78 -1.87 -20.60
C HIS A 100 4.51 -2.66 -19.31
N PHE A 101 3.73 -2.09 -18.40
CA PHE A 101 3.37 -2.69 -17.12
C PHE A 101 1.91 -2.44 -16.80
N TYR A 102 1.30 -3.40 -16.14
CA TYR A 102 -0.05 -3.29 -15.57
C TYR A 102 -0.03 -3.77 -14.12
N ILE A 103 -0.95 -3.25 -13.32
CA ILE A 103 -1.14 -3.72 -11.96
C ILE A 103 -1.84 -5.08 -11.96
N THR A 104 -1.46 -5.97 -11.05
CA THR A 104 -2.14 -7.26 -10.89
C THR A 104 -3.32 -7.14 -9.92
N PRO A 105 -4.23 -8.13 -9.87
CA PRO A 105 -5.27 -8.18 -8.83
C PRO A 105 -4.70 -8.11 -7.39
N LYS A 106 -3.49 -8.66 -7.18
CA LYS A 106 -2.77 -8.56 -5.91
C LYS A 106 -2.33 -7.12 -5.61
N GLY A 107 -1.82 -6.41 -6.61
CA GLY A 107 -1.46 -4.99 -6.49
C GLY A 107 -2.66 -4.09 -6.19
N GLU A 108 -3.80 -4.35 -6.83
CA GLU A 108 -5.04 -3.62 -6.56
C GLU A 108 -5.53 -3.83 -5.12
N SER A 109 -5.49 -5.09 -4.66
CA SER A 109 -5.83 -5.45 -3.29
C SER A 109 -4.93 -4.75 -2.27
N TYR A 110 -3.61 -4.71 -2.54
CA TYR A 110 -2.66 -3.97 -1.71
C TYR A 110 -3.01 -2.47 -1.62
N LEU A 111 -3.32 -1.83 -2.75
CA LEU A 111 -3.73 -0.42 -2.77
C LEU A 111 -5.06 -0.18 -2.04
N LYS A 112 -5.98 -1.14 -2.05
CA LYS A 112 -7.23 -1.08 -1.29
C LYS A 112 -6.94 -1.06 0.22
N PHE A 113 -6.15 -2.01 0.72
CA PHE A 113 -5.74 -2.04 2.13
C PHE A 113 -5.02 -0.77 2.58
N ARG A 114 -4.23 -0.15 1.69
CA ARG A 114 -3.55 1.13 1.96
C ARG A 114 -4.51 2.34 1.97
N ARG A 115 -5.66 2.28 1.28
CA ARG A 115 -6.64 3.39 1.18
C ARG A 115 -7.69 3.39 2.27
N GLU A 116 -8.21 2.21 2.63
CA GLU A 116 -9.25 2.04 3.65
C GLU A 116 -8.80 2.45 5.06
N ARG A 117 -7.54 2.86 5.21
CA ARG A 117 -6.92 3.30 6.46
C ARG A 117 -6.99 4.82 6.74
N ARG A 118 -7.54 5.66 5.85
CA ARG A 118 -7.92 7.04 6.24
C ARG A 118 -9.22 6.97 7.07
N VAL A 119 -9.15 6.38 8.26
CA VAL A 119 -10.15 6.52 9.30
C VAL A 119 -9.70 7.72 10.13
N GLU A 120 -10.62 8.67 10.36
CA GLU A 120 -10.34 9.91 11.06
C GLU A 120 -9.70 9.67 12.44
N PRO A 121 -8.85 10.59 12.93
CA PRO A 121 -8.36 10.53 14.29
C PRO A 121 -9.57 10.48 15.24
N PHE A 122 -9.68 9.39 16.00
CA PHE A 122 -10.63 9.30 17.10
C PHE A 122 -10.22 10.36 18.12
N GLU A 123 -11.01 11.43 18.25
CA GLU A 123 -10.81 12.40 19.32
C GLU A 123 -10.83 11.65 20.65
N ASP A 124 -9.73 11.78 21.38
CA ASP A 124 -9.55 11.23 22.70
C ASP A 124 -10.56 11.91 23.63
N SER A 125 -11.71 11.26 23.88
CA SER A 125 -12.78 11.76 24.76
C SER A 125 -12.38 11.74 26.24
N ALA A 126 -11.08 11.82 26.54
CA ALA A 126 -10.50 11.84 27.87
C ALA A 126 -10.12 13.26 28.33
N ARG A 127 -10.90 14.29 27.99
CA ARG A 127 -10.85 15.62 28.65
C ARG A 127 -12.19 16.33 28.62
N ALA A 128 -13.14 15.91 29.45
CA ALA A 128 -14.21 16.78 29.96
C ALA A 128 -15.02 16.04 31.04
N ARG A 129 -14.44 15.93 32.25
CA ARG A 129 -15.22 15.90 33.49
C ARG A 129 -14.39 16.64 34.54
N ASP A 130 -14.56 17.96 34.51
CA ASP A 130 -14.45 18.79 35.72
C ASP A 130 -15.54 18.37 36.73
#